data_AF-J9FXK1-F1
#
_entry.id   AF-J9FXK1-F1
#
_cell.length_a   1.000
_cell.length_b   1.000
_cell.length_c   1.000
_cell.angle_alpha   90.00
_cell.angle_beta   90.00
_cell.angle_gamma   90.00
#
_symmetry.space_group_name_H-M   'P 1'
#
loop_
_entity.id
_entity.type
_entity.pdbx_description
1 polymer ?
#
loop_
_entity_poly.entity_id
_entity_poly.type
_entity_poly.pdbx_seq_one_letter_code
_entity_poly.pdbx_strand_id
1 'polypeptide(L)' 'MRRLLKSARNIEGVSTTTATILSPYMILTSGKMVVSKAALAKIEEVFA' A
#
# COMPACT_ATOMS: atom_id res chain seq x y z
N MET A 1 -5.33 -9.63 5.98
CA MET A 1 -4.10 -8.84 5.75
C MET A 1 -2.81 -9.69 5.71
N ARG A 2 -2.51 -10.52 6.72
CA ARG A 2 -1.23 -11.26 6.84
C ARG A 2 -0.88 -12.20 5.66
N ARG A 3 -1.89 -12.82 5.03
CA ARG A 3 -1.70 -13.74 3.89
C ARG A 3 -1.19 -13.04 2.63
N LEU A 4 -1.74 -11.87 2.32
CA LEU A 4 -1.35 -11.07 1.14
C LEU A 4 0.08 -10.53 1.28
N LEU A 5 0.44 -10.04 2.47
CA LEU A 5 1.81 -9.60 2.77
C LEU A 5 2.83 -10.72 2.58
N LYS A 6 2.52 -11.94 3.02
CA LYS A 6 3.41 -13.10 2.84
C LYS A 6 3.50 -13.52 1.37
N SER A 7 2.38 -13.49 0.65
CA SER A 7 2.34 -13.87 -0.77
C SER A 7 3.11 -12.88 -1.66
N ALA A 8 3.02 -11.58 -1.38
CA ALA A 8 3.62 -10.55 -2.22
C ALA A 8 5.14 -10.40 -2.03
N ARG A 9 5.69 -10.88 -0.90
CA ARG A 9 7.13 -10.77 -0.57
C ARG A 9 8.07 -11.48 -1.54
N ASN A 10 7.57 -12.47 -2.28
CA ASN A 10 8.39 -13.27 -3.19
C ASN A 10 8.29 -12.81 -4.66
N ILE A 11 7.67 -11.66 -4.93
CA ILE A 11 7.47 -11.16 -6.29
C ILE A 11 8.38 -9.95 -6.49
N GLU A 12 9.33 -10.04 -7.41
CA GLU A 12 10.21 -8.94 -7.75
C GLU A 12 9.43 -7.72 -8.24
N GLY A 13 9.82 -6.53 -7.78
CA GLY A 13 9.14 -5.28 -8.11
C GLY A 13 7.82 -5.03 -7.36
N VAL A 14 7.38 -5.96 -6.50
CA VAL A 14 6.16 -5.77 -5.69
C VAL A 14 6.52 -5.43 -4.24
N SER A 15 6.26 -4.18 -3.86
CA SER A 15 6.32 -3.73 -2.46
C SER A 15 4.93 -3.66 -1.85
N THR A 16 4.80 -4.08 -0.58
CA THR A 16 3.54 -3.94 0.17
C THR A 16 3.74 -3.08 1.40
N THR A 17 2.83 -2.14 1.62
CA THR A 17 2.79 -1.29 2.81
C THR A 17 1.38 -1.19 3.36
N THR A 18 1.24 -0.86 4.64
CA THR A 18 -0.05 -0.60 5.26
C THR A 18 -0.38 0.88 5.19
N ALA A 19 -1.66 1.22 5.02
CA ALA A 19 -2.14 2.60 4.91
C ALA A 19 -1.68 3.52 6.06
N THR A 20 -1.45 2.96 7.26
CA THR A 20 -1.02 3.71 8.45
C THR A 20 0.43 4.22 8.41
N ILE A 21 1.29 3.65 7.56
CA ILE A 21 2.71 4.05 7.42
C ILE A 21 3.04 4.44 5.97
N LEU A 22 2.01 4.69 5.16
CA LEU A 22 2.18 5.08 3.76
C LEU A 22 2.77 6.49 3.70
N SER A 23 3.89 6.65 2.99
CA SER A 23 4.50 7.95 2.72
C SER A 23 4.22 8.38 1.28
N PRO A 24 4.03 9.69 1.02
CA PRO A 24 3.88 10.23 -0.34
C PRO A 24 5.00 9.80 -1.29
N TYR A 25 6.23 9.65 -0.80
CA TYR A 25 7.37 9.18 -1.59
C TYR A 25 7.11 7.80 -2.20
N MET A 26 6.55 6.87 -1.43
CA MET A 26 6.26 5.51 -1.90
C MET A 26 5.24 5.53 -3.05
N ILE A 27 4.33 6.50 -3.04
CA ILE A 27 3.34 6.70 -4.12
C ILE A 27 4.04 7.23 -5.38
N LEU A 28 4.89 8.25 -5.23
CA LEU A 28 5.61 8.85 -6.35
C LEU A 28 6.58 7.89 -7.03
N THR A 29 7.22 7.00 -6.25
CA THR A 29 8.16 6.01 -6.79
C THR A 29 7.49 4.72 -7.25
N SER A 30 6.20 4.51 -6.95
CA SER A 30 5.48 3.34 -7.42
C SER A 30 4.79 3.63 -8.75
N GLY A 31 5.07 2.81 -9.76
CA GLY A 31 4.47 3.01 -11.09
C GLY A 31 2.96 2.70 -11.11
N LYS A 32 2.52 1.71 -10.32
CA LYS A 32 1.11 1.32 -10.17
C LYS A 32 0.86 0.89 -8.72
N MET A 33 -0.24 1.37 -8.14
CA MET A 33 -0.64 1.02 -6.78
C MET A 33 -2.03 0.38 -6.78
N VAL A 34 -2.16 -0.77 -6.10
CA VAL A 34 -3.45 -1.46 -5.92
C VAL A 34 -3.88 -1.29 -4.47
N VAL A 35 -5.05 -0.67 -4.26
CA VAL A 35 -5.60 -0.37 -2.93
C VAL A 35 -6.94 -1.07 -2.71
N SER A 36 -7.20 -1.47 -1.47
CA SER A 36 -8.52 -1.96 -1.07
C SER A 36 -9.41 -0.81 -0.62
N LYS A 37 -10.74 -0.97 -0.72
CA LYS A 37 -11.70 0.05 -0.29
C LYS A 37 -11.51 0.48 1.17
N ALA A 38 -11.15 -0.45 2.05
CA ALA A 38 -10.86 -0.17 3.46
C ALA A 38 -9.53 0.59 3.66
N ALA A 39 -8.55 0.38 2.78
CA ALA A 39 -7.30 1.13 2.82
C ALA A 39 -7.49 2.56 2.31
N LEU A 40 -8.35 2.75 1.30
CA LEU A 40 -8.65 4.07 0.74
C LEU A 40 -9.26 5.00 1.80
N ALA A 41 -10.28 4.52 2.55
CA ALA A 41 -10.90 5.31 3.62
C ALA A 41 -9.88 5.80 4.66
N LYS A 42 -8.92 4.95 5.05
CA LYS A 42 -7.86 5.33 6.00
C LYS A 42 -6.85 6.32 5.43
N ILE A 43 -6.59 6.26 4.12
CA ILE A 43 -5.71 7.24 3.47
C ILE A 43 -6.42 8.59 3.41
N GLU A 44 -7.70 8.61 3.06
CA GLU A 44 -8.51 9.83 3.07
C GLU A 44 -8.58 10.45 4.46
N GLU A 45 -8.80 9.67 5.53
CA GLU A 45 -8.80 10.20 6.91
C GLU A 45 -7.48 10.86 7.35
N VAL A 46 -6.34 10.44 6.78
CA VAL A 46 -5.01 10.90 7.19
C VAL A 46 -4.52 12.08 6.33
N PHE A 47 -4.96 12.17 5.08
CA PHE A 47 -4.46 13.15 4.10
C PHE A 47 -5.52 14.14 3.59
N ALA A 48 -6.79 14.03 4.00
CA ALA A 48 -7.85 14.99 3.70
C ALA A 48 -7.93 16.15 4.70
#